data_AF-A0A972L1G8-F1
#
_entry.id   AF-A0A972L1G8-F1
#
_cell.length_a   1.000
_cell.length_b   1.000
_cell.length_c   1.000
_cell.angle_alpha   90.00
_cell.angle_beta   90.00
_cell.angle_gamma   90.00
#
_symmetry.space_group_name_H-M   'P 1'
#
loop_
_entity.id
_entity.type
_entity.pdbx_description
1 polymer ?
#
loop_
_entity_poly.entity_id
_entity_poly.type
_entity_poly.pdbx_seq_one_letter_code
_entity_poly.pdbx_strand_id
1 'polypeptide(L)'
;MKSLKVFSIIAMAITVVSIVSCNNKNQANPNLTKAVVGTYEGTLTTDNLKGTSPATADISAVNDYTVQIHCYGDDIDTTFMLELYEDGNTMRVCFTDEDFYSQYGHGKSEQHHMMGNSGNWTNWSQHMGNDHGQGDQHYGYFNMSDHQFNYTFNIDITEGNTYTQEFSGILQ
;
A
#
# COMPACT_ATOMS: atom_id res chain seq x y z
N MET A 1 -44.06 43.30 60.34
CA MET A 1 -44.10 43.01 58.89
C MET A 1 -42.79 43.44 58.26
N LYS A 2 -41.86 42.50 58.00
CA LYS A 2 -40.78 42.69 57.02
C LYS A 2 -40.55 41.35 56.33
N SER A 3 -40.76 41.37 55.03
CA SER A 3 -40.80 40.23 54.12
C SER A 3 -39.39 39.68 53.86
N LEU A 4 -39.23 38.36 53.97
CA LEU A 4 -38.14 37.66 53.31
C LEU A 4 -38.39 37.72 51.79
N LYS A 5 -37.40 38.22 51.05
CA LYS A 5 -37.30 38.00 49.60
C LYS A 5 -36.06 37.16 49.35
N VAL A 6 -36.31 35.89 49.06
CA VAL A 6 -35.35 34.94 48.50
C VAL A 6 -35.36 35.13 46.99
N PHE A 7 -34.24 35.51 46.36
CA PHE A 7 -33.89 35.21 44.96
C PHE A 7 -32.38 35.49 44.80
N SER A 8 -31.56 34.45 44.67
CA SER A 8 -31.06 33.90 43.39
C SER A 8 -29.87 34.69 42.82
N ILE A 9 -28.66 34.21 43.08
CA ILE A 9 -27.51 34.43 42.20
C ILE A 9 -26.79 33.08 42.03
N ILE A 10 -27.27 32.40 41.00
CA ILE A 10 -26.61 31.48 40.06
C ILE A 10 -25.13 31.21 40.36
N ALA A 11 -24.84 29.93 40.63
CA ALA A 11 -23.50 29.36 40.69
C ALA A 11 -22.78 29.57 39.35
N MET A 12 -21.68 30.31 39.38
CA MET A 12 -20.80 30.50 38.22
C MET A 12 -19.95 29.23 38.06
N ALA A 13 -20.44 28.31 37.24
CA ALA A 13 -19.69 27.13 36.82
C ALA A 13 -18.44 27.59 36.05
N ILE A 14 -17.27 27.33 36.62
CA ILE A 14 -15.98 27.51 35.96
C ILE A 14 -15.88 26.37 34.94
N THR A 15 -16.27 26.63 33.70
CA THR A 15 -15.98 25.74 32.58
C THR A 15 -14.49 25.86 32.27
N VAL A 16 -13.70 24.95 32.84
CA VAL A 16 -12.32 24.72 32.42
C VAL A 16 -12.41 24.15 31.00
N VAL A 17 -12.24 25.01 30.00
CA VAL A 17 -12.02 24.57 28.62
C VAL A 17 -10.60 24.02 28.60
N SER A 18 -10.45 22.74 28.90
CA SER A 18 -9.24 22.00 28.58
C SER A 18 -9.14 21.95 27.06
N ILE A 19 -8.46 22.95 26.49
CA ILE A 19 -7.86 22.84 25.16
C ILE A 19 -6.91 21.64 25.23
N VAL A 20 -7.40 20.48 24.80
CA VAL A 20 -6.53 19.38 24.41
C VAL A 20 -5.84 19.88 23.15
N SER A 21 -4.72 20.57 23.35
CA SER A 21 -3.73 20.73 22.30
C SER A 21 -3.27 19.31 22.00
N CYS A 22 -3.84 18.72 20.94
CA CYS A 22 -3.23 17.57 20.30
C CYS A 22 -1.83 18.04 19.90
N ASN A 23 -0.85 17.66 20.72
CA ASN A 23 0.55 17.81 20.37
C ASN A 23 0.70 17.32 18.93
N ASN A 24 1.26 18.17 18.08
CA ASN A 24 1.87 17.77 16.81
C ASN A 24 2.92 16.71 17.16
N LYS A 25 2.48 15.46 17.24
CA LYS A 25 3.40 14.34 17.18
C LYS A 25 3.96 14.45 15.79
N ASN A 26 5.28 14.62 15.69
CA ASN A 26 6.05 14.15 14.55
C ASN A 26 5.44 12.79 14.19
N GLN A 27 4.59 12.78 13.17
CA GLN A 27 3.93 11.58 12.73
C GLN A 27 5.06 10.82 12.09
N ALA A 28 5.67 9.91 12.86
CA ALA A 28 6.66 9.01 12.32
C ALA A 28 6.01 8.41 11.09
N ASN A 29 6.66 8.64 9.95
CA ASN A 29 6.29 8.10 8.67
C ASN A 29 5.93 6.61 8.88
N PRO A 30 4.70 6.17 8.53
CA PRO A 30 4.27 4.83 8.88
C PRO A 30 5.14 3.81 8.15
N ASN A 31 5.67 2.83 8.89
CA ASN A 31 6.31 1.66 8.29
C ASN A 31 5.20 0.77 7.70
N LEU A 32 5.04 0.84 6.38
CA LEU A 32 4.03 0.09 5.62
C LEU A 32 4.43 -1.38 5.45
N THR A 33 5.72 -1.69 5.44
CA THR A 33 6.20 -3.06 5.21
C THR A 33 5.77 -4.04 6.30
N LYS A 34 5.55 -3.58 7.53
CA LYS A 34 5.09 -4.41 8.65
C LYS A 34 3.79 -5.16 8.37
N ALA A 35 2.93 -4.64 7.50
CA ALA A 35 1.65 -5.26 7.18
C ALA A 35 1.75 -6.39 6.14
N VAL A 36 2.89 -6.51 5.43
CA VAL A 36 3.00 -7.34 4.22
C VAL A 36 4.25 -8.23 4.17
N VAL A 37 5.17 -8.11 5.12
CA VAL A 37 6.37 -8.97 5.21
C VAL A 37 5.99 -10.36 5.69
N GLY A 38 6.57 -11.38 5.06
CA GLY A 38 6.45 -12.78 5.43
C GLY A 38 6.47 -13.71 4.23
N THR A 39 6.14 -14.97 4.47
CA THR A 39 6.12 -16.03 3.45
C THR A 39 4.69 -16.29 3.01
N TYR A 40 4.43 -16.12 1.73
CA TYR A 40 3.14 -16.37 1.10
C TYR A 40 3.20 -17.68 0.33
N GLU A 41 2.39 -18.65 0.75
CA GLU A 41 2.22 -19.90 0.02
C GLU A 41 0.99 -19.80 -0.89
N GLY A 42 1.15 -20.21 -2.14
CA GLY A 42 0.16 -19.96 -3.17
C GLY A 42 0.34 -20.81 -4.41
N THR A 43 -0.21 -20.32 -5.50
CA THR A 43 -0.07 -20.96 -6.81
C THR A 43 0.20 -19.94 -7.92
N LEU A 44 0.90 -20.39 -8.96
CA LEU A 44 1.01 -19.71 -10.24
C LEU A 44 -0.06 -20.23 -11.21
N THR A 45 -0.74 -19.31 -11.87
CA THR A 45 -1.66 -19.60 -12.97
C THR A 45 -1.10 -19.00 -14.25
N THR A 46 -0.88 -19.82 -15.28
CA THR A 46 -0.41 -19.32 -16.58
C THR A 46 -1.60 -19.11 -17.51
N ASP A 47 -1.62 -17.96 -18.18
CA ASP A 47 -2.65 -17.62 -19.17
C ASP A 47 -2.85 -18.74 -20.20
N ASN A 48 -4.11 -19.04 -20.50
CA ASN A 48 -4.53 -20.08 -21.43
C ASN A 48 -4.14 -21.53 -21.05
N LEU A 49 -3.55 -21.75 -19.87
CA LEU A 49 -3.37 -23.08 -19.29
C LEU A 49 -4.45 -23.35 -18.23
N LYS A 50 -4.91 -24.60 -18.17
CA LYS A 50 -5.95 -25.02 -17.20
C LYS A 50 -5.39 -25.38 -15.82
N GLY A 51 -4.07 -25.45 -15.67
CA GLY A 51 -3.40 -25.89 -14.45
C GLY A 51 -2.83 -24.73 -13.66
N THR A 52 -2.71 -24.94 -12.36
CA THR A 52 -1.90 -24.10 -11.47
C THR A 52 -0.75 -24.92 -10.92
N SER A 53 0.40 -24.28 -10.67
CA SER A 53 1.57 -24.89 -10.02
C SER A 53 1.76 -24.27 -8.64
N PRO A 54 2.16 -25.03 -7.60
CA PRO A 54 2.52 -24.47 -6.31
C PRO A 54 3.67 -23.47 -6.44
N ALA A 55 3.60 -22.38 -5.69
CA ALA A 55 4.64 -21.37 -5.65
C ALA A 55 4.68 -20.68 -4.28
N THR A 56 5.81 -20.06 -3.99
CA THR A 56 6.04 -19.31 -2.76
C THR A 56 6.56 -17.91 -3.09
N ALA A 57 6.10 -16.91 -2.35
CA ALA A 57 6.66 -15.58 -2.38
C ALA A 57 7.18 -15.21 -0.97
N ASP A 58 8.49 -15.09 -0.84
CA ASP A 58 9.14 -14.58 0.36
C ASP A 58 9.32 -13.07 0.26
N ILE A 59 8.74 -12.34 1.21
CA ILE A 59 8.65 -10.88 1.17
C ILE A 59 9.39 -10.30 2.35
N SER A 60 10.38 -9.47 2.06
CA SER A 60 11.23 -8.82 3.05
C SER A 60 11.23 -7.30 2.90
N ALA A 61 11.38 -6.59 4.02
CA ALA A 61 11.47 -5.13 4.01
C ALA A 61 12.86 -4.68 3.55
N VAL A 62 12.90 -3.75 2.59
CA VAL A 62 14.12 -3.02 2.22
C VAL A 62 14.22 -1.72 3.01
N ASN A 63 13.10 -1.03 3.18
CA ASN A 63 12.94 0.15 4.03
C ASN A 63 11.48 0.22 4.54
N ASP A 64 10.99 1.36 5.02
CA ASP A 64 9.63 1.51 5.55
C ASP A 64 8.51 1.45 4.49
N TYR A 65 8.85 1.58 3.20
CA TYR A 65 7.92 1.69 2.06
C TYR A 65 8.22 0.74 0.90
N THR A 66 9.36 0.06 0.91
CA THR A 66 9.79 -0.81 -0.19
C THR A 66 10.00 -2.22 0.33
N VAL A 67 9.48 -3.19 -0.41
CA VAL A 67 9.71 -4.62 -0.18
C VAL A 67 10.50 -5.24 -1.32
N GLN A 68 11.29 -6.26 -1.00
CA GLN A 68 11.84 -7.20 -1.96
C GLN A 68 11.00 -8.47 -1.91
N ILE A 69 10.63 -8.97 -3.09
CA ILE A 69 9.82 -10.17 -3.25
C ILE A 69 10.67 -11.18 -4.00
N HIS A 70 10.95 -12.32 -3.36
CA HIS A 70 11.50 -13.50 -4.03
C HIS A 70 10.34 -14.47 -4.28
N CYS A 71 9.90 -14.56 -5.54
CA CYS A 71 8.84 -15.46 -5.97
C CYS A 71 9.44 -16.64 -6.70
N TYR A 72 9.17 -17.86 -6.23
CA TYR A 72 9.74 -19.07 -6.78
C TYR A 72 8.73 -20.23 -6.81
N GLY A 73 8.92 -21.12 -7.78
CA GLY A 73 8.15 -22.33 -8.04
C GLY A 73 8.82 -23.13 -9.16
N ASP A 74 8.15 -24.14 -9.69
CA ASP A 74 8.74 -24.96 -10.77
C ASP A 74 9.00 -24.14 -12.05
N ASP A 75 8.15 -23.14 -12.32
CA ASP A 75 8.14 -22.37 -13.57
C ASP A 75 8.75 -20.96 -13.46
N ILE A 76 9.05 -20.49 -12.23
CA ILE A 76 9.56 -19.15 -11.97
C ILE A 76 10.58 -19.18 -10.83
N ASP A 77 11.61 -18.37 -10.93
CA ASP A 77 12.50 -18.01 -9.81
C ASP A 77 12.98 -16.58 -10.08
N THR A 78 12.32 -15.61 -9.44
CA THR A 78 12.56 -14.19 -9.70
C THR A 78 12.55 -13.39 -8.42
N THR A 79 13.38 -12.36 -8.39
CA THR A 79 13.43 -11.39 -7.29
C THR A 79 13.26 -9.99 -7.85
N PHE A 80 12.33 -9.24 -7.28
CA PHE A 80 12.02 -7.88 -7.71
C PHE A 80 11.62 -7.01 -6.52
N MET A 81 11.64 -5.68 -6.71
CA MET A 81 11.33 -4.72 -5.66
C MET A 81 10.08 -3.93 -5.99
N LEU A 82 9.24 -3.74 -4.97
CA LEU A 82 8.01 -2.97 -5.08
C LEU A 82 7.93 -1.94 -3.96
N GLU A 83 7.48 -0.75 -4.30
CA GLU A 83 7.02 0.23 -3.33
C GLU A 83 5.57 0.03 -2.96
N LEU A 84 5.24 0.39 -1.73
CA LEU A 84 3.95 0.19 -1.08
C LEU A 84 3.18 1.50 -0.96
N TYR A 85 1.90 1.45 -1.28
CA TYR A 85 0.99 2.59 -1.20
C TYR A 85 -0.32 2.16 -0.54
N GLU A 86 -0.62 2.72 0.63
CA GLU A 86 -1.85 2.39 1.37
C GLU A 86 -3.11 2.89 0.62
N ASP A 87 -4.08 2.00 0.45
CA ASP A 87 -5.36 2.23 -0.25
C ASP A 87 -6.52 1.48 0.47
N GLY A 88 -6.87 1.94 1.67
CA GLY A 88 -7.86 1.28 2.51
C GLY A 88 -7.37 -0.08 3.02
N ASN A 89 -8.08 -1.16 2.70
CA ASN A 89 -7.68 -2.53 3.08
C ASN A 89 -6.68 -3.16 2.09
N THR A 90 -6.30 -2.42 1.05
CA THR A 90 -5.37 -2.88 0.03
C THR A 90 -4.06 -2.10 0.16
N MET A 91 -2.94 -2.81 0.20
CA MET A 91 -1.64 -2.21 -0.08
C MET A 91 -1.39 -2.32 -1.58
N ARG A 92 -1.51 -1.19 -2.29
CA ARG A 92 -1.18 -1.12 -3.71
C ARG A 92 0.33 -1.11 -3.86
N VAL A 93 0.80 -1.55 -5.02
CA VAL A 93 2.23 -1.66 -5.30
C VAL A 93 2.59 -1.05 -6.63
N CYS A 94 3.80 -0.54 -6.72
CA CYS A 94 4.38 -0.05 -7.96
C CYS A 94 5.87 -0.38 -7.99
N PHE A 95 6.43 -0.56 -9.18
CA PHE A 95 7.88 -0.64 -9.33
C PHE A 95 8.54 0.67 -8.87
N THR A 96 9.83 0.57 -8.58
CA THR A 96 10.64 1.73 -8.21
C THR A 96 11.90 1.82 -9.07
N ASP A 97 12.57 2.96 -8.98
CA ASP A 97 13.84 3.23 -9.67
C ASP A 97 13.83 2.86 -11.17
N GLU A 98 14.80 2.07 -11.62
CA GLU A 98 14.97 1.68 -13.03
C GLU A 98 13.83 0.79 -13.53
N ASP A 99 13.25 -0.05 -12.67
CA ASP A 99 12.14 -0.95 -13.04
C ASP A 99 10.87 -0.14 -13.35
N PHE A 100 10.64 0.96 -12.64
CA PHE A 100 9.55 1.88 -12.95
C PHE A 100 9.73 2.47 -14.35
N TYR A 101 10.92 3.00 -14.65
CA TYR A 101 11.21 3.59 -15.95
C TYR A 101 11.11 2.54 -17.07
N SER A 102 11.58 1.32 -16.82
CA SER A 102 11.50 0.21 -17.77
C SER A 102 10.04 -0.16 -18.06
N GLN A 103 9.16 -0.14 -17.05
CA GLN A 103 7.75 -0.49 -17.23
C GLN A 103 6.94 0.61 -17.92
N TYR A 104 7.11 1.87 -17.50
CA TYR A 104 6.23 2.97 -17.91
C TYR A 104 6.84 3.91 -18.95
N GLY A 105 8.15 3.86 -19.17
CA GLY A 105 8.85 4.71 -20.14
C GLY A 105 9.03 6.17 -19.71
N HIS A 106 8.73 6.49 -18.44
CA HIS A 106 8.96 7.80 -17.84
C HIS A 106 9.45 7.66 -16.39
N GLY A 107 10.00 8.73 -15.84
CA GLY A 107 10.47 8.77 -14.45
C GLY A 107 9.35 9.05 -13.44
N LYS A 108 9.63 8.77 -12.17
CA LYS A 108 8.77 9.12 -11.02
C LYS A 108 9.00 10.56 -10.59
N SER A 109 8.03 11.17 -9.94
CA SER A 109 8.22 12.45 -9.27
C SER A 109 9.13 12.31 -8.03
N GLU A 110 9.84 13.38 -7.70
CA GLU A 110 10.72 13.43 -6.52
C GLU A 110 9.94 13.37 -5.18
N GLN A 111 8.62 13.50 -5.20
CA GLN A 111 7.75 13.64 -4.02
C GLN A 111 6.76 12.47 -3.84
N HIS A 112 7.07 11.30 -4.38
CA HIS A 112 6.15 10.16 -4.49
C HIS A 112 5.67 9.54 -3.15
N HIS A 113 6.36 9.80 -2.02
CA HIS A 113 5.91 9.39 -0.66
C HIS A 113 5.50 10.55 0.26
N MET A 114 5.50 11.78 -0.25
CA MET A 114 5.12 12.94 0.56
C MET A 114 3.62 13.14 0.46
N MET A 115 2.87 12.72 1.48
CA MET A 115 1.44 13.05 1.57
C MET A 115 1.28 14.58 1.51
N GLY A 116 0.71 15.07 0.42
CA GLY A 116 0.45 16.49 0.25
C GLY A 116 -0.53 16.97 1.31
N ASN A 117 -0.41 18.22 1.74
CA ASN A 117 -1.28 18.85 2.74
C ASN A 117 -2.74 19.08 2.25
N SER A 118 -3.20 18.31 1.25
CA SER A 118 -4.46 18.54 0.52
C SER A 118 -5.37 17.31 0.52
N GLY A 119 -6.34 17.31 1.44
CA GLY A 119 -7.60 16.57 1.30
C GLY A 119 -7.55 15.06 1.56
N ASN A 120 -8.73 14.44 1.54
CA ASN A 120 -9.00 13.02 1.84
C ASN A 120 -8.41 12.02 0.81
N TRP A 121 -7.20 12.26 0.31
CA TRP A 121 -6.55 11.43 -0.70
C TRP A 121 -5.80 10.29 0.00
N THR A 122 -5.88 9.08 -0.56
CA THR A 122 -5.04 7.94 -0.15
C THR A 122 -3.63 8.11 -0.72
N ASN A 123 -2.62 7.46 -0.11
CA ASN A 123 -1.25 7.43 -0.65
C ASN A 123 -1.26 6.99 -2.12
N TRP A 124 -2.06 5.96 -2.42
CA TRP A 124 -2.26 5.49 -3.79
C TRP A 124 -2.82 6.55 -4.73
N SER A 125 -3.90 7.24 -4.35
CA SER A 125 -4.51 8.25 -5.23
C SER A 125 -3.57 9.41 -5.55
N GLN A 126 -2.71 9.78 -4.59
CA GLN A 126 -1.71 10.81 -4.82
C GLN A 126 -0.58 10.32 -5.74
N HIS A 127 -0.05 9.12 -5.50
CA HIS A 127 0.95 8.49 -6.36
C HIS A 127 0.46 8.42 -7.82
N MET A 128 -0.77 7.94 -8.03
CA MET A 128 -1.37 7.89 -9.37
C MET A 128 -1.48 9.27 -10.03
N GLY A 129 -1.81 10.31 -9.27
CA GLY A 129 -1.93 11.67 -9.80
C GLY A 129 -0.58 12.33 -10.12
N ASN A 130 0.48 11.97 -9.41
CA ASN A 130 1.80 12.56 -9.54
C ASN A 130 2.68 11.84 -10.57
N ASP A 131 2.59 10.51 -10.61
CA ASP A 131 3.60 9.68 -11.25
C ASP A 131 3.09 8.96 -12.49
N HIS A 132 1.76 8.84 -12.69
CA HIS A 132 1.20 7.97 -13.73
C HIS A 132 0.41 8.70 -14.81
N GLY A 133 0.56 8.21 -16.04
CA GLY A 133 -0.21 8.61 -17.20
C GLY A 133 -1.49 7.79 -17.39
N GLN A 134 -2.34 8.23 -18.32
CA GLN A 134 -3.48 7.42 -18.74
C GLN A 134 -2.99 6.15 -19.45
N GLY A 135 -3.32 4.99 -18.90
CA GLY A 135 -2.99 3.69 -19.50
C GLY A 135 -1.94 2.90 -18.73
N ASP A 136 -1.23 3.51 -17.79
CA ASP A 136 -0.29 2.83 -16.91
C ASP A 136 -1.01 1.73 -16.13
N GLN A 137 -0.54 0.50 -16.29
CA GLN A 137 -1.08 -0.68 -15.63
C GLN A 137 -0.27 -1.01 -14.37
N HIS A 138 -0.92 -1.60 -13.38
CA HIS A 138 -0.29 -2.06 -12.14
C HIS A 138 -0.70 -3.50 -11.89
N TYR A 139 0.28 -4.32 -11.55
CA TYR A 139 0.15 -5.78 -11.65
C TYR A 139 0.13 -6.50 -10.32
N GLY A 140 0.10 -5.78 -9.19
CA GLY A 140 0.10 -6.42 -7.89
C GLY A 140 -0.65 -5.66 -6.82
N TYR A 141 -0.94 -6.37 -5.74
CA TYR A 141 -1.45 -5.79 -4.50
C TYR A 141 -1.38 -6.78 -3.35
N PHE A 142 -1.40 -6.26 -2.13
CA PHE A 142 -1.71 -7.03 -0.94
C PHE A 142 -3.13 -6.71 -0.48
N ASN A 143 -3.92 -7.74 -0.22
CA ASN A 143 -5.14 -7.60 0.55
C ASN A 143 -4.78 -7.83 2.02
N MET A 144 -4.80 -6.77 2.82
CA MET A 144 -4.37 -6.81 4.22
C MET A 144 -5.40 -7.48 5.13
N SER A 145 -6.67 -7.55 4.72
CA SER A 145 -7.73 -8.24 5.47
C SER A 145 -7.62 -9.75 5.35
N ASP A 146 -7.32 -10.23 4.15
CA ASP A 146 -7.23 -11.67 3.84
C ASP A 146 -5.78 -12.18 3.89
N HIS A 147 -4.83 -11.32 4.26
CA HIS A 147 -3.39 -11.58 4.23
C HIS A 147 -2.94 -12.24 2.91
N GLN A 148 -3.44 -11.72 1.79
CA GLN A 148 -3.20 -12.27 0.47
C GLN A 148 -2.25 -11.36 -0.31
N PHE A 149 -1.33 -11.97 -1.06
CA PHE A 149 -0.53 -11.30 -2.07
C PHE A 149 -0.90 -11.83 -3.46
N ASN A 150 -1.16 -10.92 -4.40
CA ASN A 150 -1.37 -11.26 -5.81
C ASN A 150 -0.41 -10.46 -6.68
N TYR A 151 0.15 -11.10 -7.69
CA TYR A 151 1.02 -10.44 -8.66
C TYR A 151 0.94 -11.09 -10.05
N THR A 152 0.82 -10.28 -11.09
CA THR A 152 0.80 -10.70 -12.49
C THR A 152 2.15 -10.40 -13.13
N PHE A 153 2.87 -11.43 -13.55
CA PHE A 153 4.07 -11.35 -14.36
C PHE A 153 3.68 -11.27 -15.83
N ASN A 154 4.17 -10.26 -16.55
CA ASN A 154 4.13 -10.22 -18.01
C ASN A 154 5.44 -10.83 -18.53
N ILE A 155 5.33 -11.95 -19.23
CA ILE A 155 6.50 -12.70 -19.72
C ILE A 155 6.56 -12.55 -21.24
N ASP A 156 7.63 -11.91 -21.69
CA ASP A 156 7.97 -11.79 -23.11
C ASP A 156 8.71 -13.05 -23.57
N ILE A 157 8.13 -13.75 -24.54
CA ILE A 157 8.82 -14.82 -25.27
C ILE A 157 9.50 -14.20 -26.48
N THR A 158 10.68 -14.70 -26.85
CA THR A 158 11.27 -14.42 -28.16
C THR A 158 10.23 -14.63 -29.27
N GLU A 159 10.21 -13.73 -30.26
CA GLU A 159 9.27 -13.68 -31.40
C GLU A 159 7.91 -13.00 -31.15
N GLY A 160 7.80 -12.14 -30.13
CA GLY A 160 6.67 -11.22 -29.97
C GLY A 160 5.40 -11.85 -29.42
N ASN A 161 5.51 -13.07 -28.88
CA ASN A 161 4.44 -13.68 -28.10
C ASN A 161 4.63 -13.32 -26.63
N THR A 162 3.58 -12.83 -25.98
CA THR A 162 3.56 -12.52 -24.56
C THR A 162 2.54 -13.42 -23.88
N TYR A 163 2.82 -13.82 -22.65
CA TYR A 163 1.83 -14.45 -21.79
C TYR A 163 1.96 -13.93 -20.37
N THR A 164 0.90 -14.06 -19.59
CA THR A 164 0.92 -13.71 -18.18
C THR A 164 0.98 -14.94 -17.29
N GLN A 165 1.65 -14.78 -16.15
CA GLN A 165 1.56 -15.69 -15.03
C GLN A 165 1.08 -14.92 -13.81
N GLU A 166 0.08 -15.44 -13.11
CA GLU A 166 -0.47 -14.82 -11.91
C GLU A 166 -0.11 -15.65 -10.69
N PHE A 167 0.65 -15.06 -9.77
CA PHE A 167 0.81 -15.56 -8.42
C PHE A 167 -0.37 -15.10 -7.56
N SER A 168 -0.94 -16.02 -6.78
CA SER A 168 -1.89 -15.72 -5.70
C SER A 168 -1.55 -16.59 -4.50
N GLY A 169 -1.24 -15.98 -3.37
CA GLY A 169 -0.82 -16.68 -2.15
C GLY A 169 -1.31 -16.03 -0.87
N ILE A 170 -1.36 -16.81 0.21
CA ILE A 170 -1.77 -16.38 1.55
C ILE A 170 -0.57 -16.47 2.49
N LEU A 171 -0.41 -15.44 3.32
CA LEU A 171 0.61 -15.38 4.38
C LEU A 171 0.46 -16.55 5.36
N GLN A 172 1.56 -17.20 5.71
CA GLN A 172 1.61 -18.30 6.69
C GLN A 172 1.94 -17.83 8.12
#